data_AF-A0AAX6H8H2-F1
#
_entry.id   AF-A0AAX6H8H2-F1
#
_cell.length_a   1.000
_cell.length_b   1.000
_cell.length_c   1.000
_cell.angle_alpha   90.00
_cell.angle_beta   90.00
_cell.angle_gamma   90.00
#
_symmetry.space_group_name_H-M   'P 1'
#
loop_
_entity.id
_entity.type
_entity.pdbx_description
1 polymer ?
#
loop_
_entity_poly.entity_id
_entity_poly.type
_entity_poly.pdbx_seq_one_letter_code
_entity_poly.pdbx_strand_id
1 'polypeptide(L)'
;MPGGDPRNYPSCGSSVLLPLKASGSEAEVLVCGGAPKGSYIAVSTNNTFVGALATCGRIKITDKSPTWSVETMPTRRVMGDMVMLPTGRVLIINGAASGTAGWEFGKDPVLTPVIYSPDSAAGARFEVQNPATTPRIYHSTAILLRDGRVLVGGSNPHVSYVFSGVQYPTDLSLEAYSPEYLSSSYSNFRPKIIAPASSSSVGYGKQFTLQFTVRSLVGRTVSVTMVAPSFTTHSVSMNQRLLVLDSSLINDPKNSSTYSVVATAPASGNYAPSGYYMVFVVNAGIPSVGVWVHVQ
;
A
#
# COMPACT_ATOMS: atom_id res chain seq x y z
N MET A 1 3.42 -20.55 3.09
CA MET A 1 3.61 -20.42 1.62
C MET A 1 4.43 -21.59 1.11
N PRO A 2 4.30 -21.98 -0.17
CA PRO A 2 5.17 -22.96 -0.80
C PRO A 2 6.66 -22.59 -0.64
N GLY A 3 7.54 -23.58 -0.60
CA GLY A 3 8.99 -23.40 -0.50
C GLY A 3 9.58 -23.39 0.92
N GLY A 4 8.76 -23.22 1.96
CA GLY A 4 9.22 -23.38 3.36
C GLY A 4 10.05 -22.23 3.93
N ASP A 5 10.27 -21.16 3.16
CA ASP A 5 10.98 -19.98 3.65
C ASP A 5 10.11 -19.11 4.57
N PRO A 6 10.64 -18.73 5.75
CA PRO A 6 9.95 -17.85 6.71
C PRO A 6 9.75 -16.44 6.16
N ARG A 7 8.70 -15.77 6.63
CA ARG A 7 8.37 -14.36 6.29
C ARG A 7 8.28 -13.46 7.52
N ASN A 8 8.10 -14.04 8.70
CA ASN A 8 8.19 -13.34 9.97
C ASN A 8 9.62 -12.89 10.27
N TYR A 9 9.77 -12.01 11.26
CA TYR A 9 11.08 -11.65 11.80
C TYR A 9 11.91 -12.91 12.15
N PRO A 10 13.22 -12.95 11.83
CA PRO A 10 14.04 -11.88 11.21
C PRO A 10 14.00 -11.88 9.68
N SER A 11 13.32 -12.82 9.03
CA SER A 11 13.22 -12.86 7.58
C SER A 11 12.40 -11.74 6.99
N CYS A 12 11.42 -11.18 7.71
CA CYS A 12 10.81 -9.87 7.45
C CYS A 12 10.38 -9.63 5.98
N GLY A 13 9.52 -10.50 5.48
CA GLY A 13 8.69 -10.21 4.31
C GLY A 13 7.48 -9.37 4.72
N SER A 14 6.82 -8.76 3.73
CA SER A 14 5.69 -7.86 3.95
C SER A 14 4.40 -8.50 3.48
N SER A 15 3.27 -8.10 4.05
CA SER A 15 1.96 -8.58 3.62
C SER A 15 0.93 -7.47 3.54
N VAL A 16 -0.10 -7.70 2.73
CA VAL A 16 -1.25 -6.81 2.63
C VAL A 16 -2.53 -7.60 2.38
N LEU A 17 -3.63 -7.12 2.95
CA LEU A 17 -4.97 -7.50 2.52
C LEU A 17 -5.30 -6.72 1.25
N LEU A 18 -5.46 -7.42 0.13
CA LEU A 18 -5.85 -6.84 -1.15
C LEU A 18 -7.25 -6.19 -1.04
N PRO A 19 -7.60 -5.27 -1.97
CA PRO A 19 -8.85 -4.51 -1.89
C PRO A 19 -10.07 -5.37 -1.60
N LEU A 20 -10.79 -5.05 -0.52
CA LEU A 20 -12.07 -5.67 -0.21
C LEU A 20 -13.15 -5.02 -1.08
N LYS A 21 -13.80 -5.82 -1.92
CA LYS A 21 -14.94 -5.36 -2.72
C LYS A 21 -16.19 -5.25 -1.83
N ALA A 22 -17.13 -4.39 -2.21
CA ALA A 22 -18.34 -4.11 -1.44
C ALA A 22 -19.19 -5.35 -1.08
N SER A 23 -19.15 -6.41 -1.90
CA SER A 23 -19.83 -7.67 -1.60
C SER A 23 -19.30 -8.34 -0.33
N GLY A 24 -18.07 -8.02 0.09
CA GLY A 24 -17.40 -8.65 1.23
C GLY A 24 -17.12 -10.16 1.04
N SER A 25 -17.40 -10.69 -0.15
CA SER A 25 -17.41 -12.13 -0.42
C SER A 25 -16.02 -12.74 -0.59
N GLU A 26 -15.02 -11.90 -0.86
CA GLU A 26 -13.65 -12.34 -1.14
C GLU A 26 -12.65 -11.50 -0.35
N ALA A 27 -11.74 -12.20 0.33
CA ALA A 27 -10.57 -11.58 0.94
C ALA A 27 -9.32 -12.30 0.44
N GLU A 28 -8.37 -11.53 -0.06
CA GLU A 28 -7.12 -12.06 -0.59
C GLU A 28 -5.94 -11.41 0.11
N VAL A 29 -4.95 -12.23 0.49
CA VAL A 29 -3.72 -11.77 1.12
C VAL A 29 -2.58 -11.96 0.13
N LEU A 30 -1.78 -10.92 -0.04
CA LEU A 30 -0.51 -10.96 -0.76
C LEU A 30 0.64 -10.88 0.26
N VAL A 31 1.61 -11.77 0.15
CA VAL A 31 2.81 -11.82 1.00
C VAL A 31 4.03 -11.86 0.10
N CYS A 32 4.96 -10.91 0.25
CA CYS A 32 6.08 -10.72 -0.65
C CYS A 32 7.42 -10.61 0.09
N GLY A 33 8.46 -11.19 -0.50
CA GLY A 33 9.83 -10.99 -0.05
C GLY A 33 10.16 -11.61 1.31
N GLY A 34 11.23 -11.14 1.92
CA GLY A 34 11.84 -11.68 3.12
C GLY A 34 13.09 -12.50 2.83
N ALA A 35 13.75 -13.01 3.87
CA ALA A 35 15.01 -13.74 3.75
C ALA A 35 14.82 -15.28 3.78
N PRO A 36 15.62 -16.05 3.01
CA PRO A 36 15.60 -17.51 3.08
C PRO A 36 15.84 -18.05 4.48
N LYS A 37 15.37 -19.28 4.75
CA LYS A 37 15.63 -19.97 6.02
C LYS A 37 17.14 -20.05 6.30
N GLY A 38 17.56 -19.75 7.53
CA GLY A 38 18.97 -19.79 7.94
C GLY A 38 19.77 -18.51 7.64
N SER A 39 19.20 -17.54 6.93
CA SER A 39 19.91 -16.29 6.59
C SER A 39 20.37 -15.50 7.82
N TYR A 40 19.56 -15.48 8.89
CA TYR A 40 19.96 -14.82 10.14
C TYR A 40 21.19 -15.46 10.77
N ILE A 41 21.23 -16.80 10.82
CA ILE A 41 22.36 -17.56 11.36
C ILE A 41 23.61 -17.29 10.52
N ALA A 42 23.46 -17.27 9.18
CA ALA A 42 24.56 -16.95 8.28
C ALA A 42 25.12 -15.55 8.59
N VAL A 43 24.28 -14.51 8.61
CA VAL A 43 24.74 -13.15 8.92
C VAL A 43 25.37 -13.08 10.32
N SER A 44 24.75 -13.68 11.35
CA SER A 44 25.23 -13.56 12.73
C SER A 44 26.50 -14.35 13.05
N THR A 45 26.77 -15.44 12.33
CA THR A 45 27.91 -16.34 12.65
C THR A 45 29.12 -16.10 11.76
N ASN A 46 28.93 -15.74 10.50
CA ASN A 46 30.01 -15.62 9.53
C ASN A 46 29.89 -14.40 8.62
N ASN A 47 28.99 -13.45 8.94
CA ASN A 47 28.80 -12.21 8.19
C ASN A 47 28.42 -12.44 6.72
N THR A 48 27.72 -13.54 6.41
CA THR A 48 27.24 -13.86 5.06
C THR A 48 25.82 -13.32 4.84
N PHE A 49 25.68 -12.39 3.90
CA PHE A 49 24.40 -11.77 3.53
C PHE A 49 23.75 -12.55 2.39
N VAL A 50 22.87 -13.48 2.74
CA VAL A 50 22.13 -14.30 1.77
C VAL A 50 21.15 -13.42 0.98
N GLY A 51 21.09 -13.62 -0.34
CA GLY A 51 20.14 -12.91 -1.19
C GLY A 51 18.68 -13.13 -0.75
N ALA A 52 17.92 -12.04 -0.65
CA ALA A 52 16.53 -12.07 -0.26
C ALA A 52 15.65 -12.81 -1.28
N LEU A 53 14.41 -13.07 -0.89
CA LEU A 53 13.40 -13.72 -1.71
C LEU A 53 12.78 -12.69 -2.65
N ALA A 54 12.54 -13.09 -3.89
CA ALA A 54 11.72 -12.35 -4.85
C ALA A 54 10.28 -12.91 -4.92
N THR A 55 9.96 -13.96 -4.17
CA THR A 55 8.66 -14.62 -4.27
C THR A 55 7.55 -13.82 -3.58
N CYS A 56 6.41 -13.71 -4.26
CA CYS A 56 5.14 -13.20 -3.75
C CYS A 56 4.09 -14.30 -3.81
N GLY A 57 3.52 -14.67 -2.67
CA GLY A 57 2.37 -15.56 -2.59
C GLY A 57 1.07 -14.77 -2.45
N ARG A 58 0.08 -15.07 -3.28
CA ARG A 58 -1.30 -14.61 -3.17
C ARG A 58 -2.20 -15.77 -2.77
N ILE A 59 -3.10 -15.54 -1.82
CA ILE A 59 -4.05 -16.55 -1.33
C ILE A 59 -5.41 -15.91 -1.09
N LYS A 60 -6.47 -16.53 -1.59
CA LYS A 60 -7.86 -16.17 -1.26
C LYS A 60 -8.27 -16.91 0.00
N ILE A 61 -8.27 -16.21 1.13
CA ILE A 61 -8.47 -16.82 2.45
C ILE A 61 -9.94 -17.19 2.74
N THR A 62 -10.86 -16.70 1.93
CA THR A 62 -12.30 -16.99 2.01
C THR A 62 -12.70 -18.24 1.22
N ASP A 63 -11.79 -18.84 0.44
CA ASP A 63 -12.08 -20.08 -0.27
C ASP A 63 -12.26 -21.25 0.72
N LYS A 64 -13.10 -22.24 0.36
CA LYS A 64 -13.26 -23.47 1.15
C LYS A 64 -11.95 -24.27 1.26
N SER A 65 -11.08 -24.13 0.28
CA SER A 65 -9.75 -24.77 0.24
C SER A 65 -8.74 -23.78 -0.35
N PRO A 66 -8.26 -22.81 0.46
CA PRO A 66 -7.36 -21.77 0.00
C PRO A 66 -6.06 -22.34 -0.57
N THR A 67 -5.67 -21.89 -1.76
CA THR A 67 -4.40 -22.27 -2.40
C THR A 67 -3.54 -21.05 -2.68
N TRP A 68 -2.22 -21.27 -2.67
CA TRP A 68 -1.25 -20.21 -2.98
C TRP A 68 -1.01 -20.13 -4.48
N SER A 69 -1.17 -18.94 -5.05
CA SER A 69 -0.59 -18.57 -6.34
C SER A 69 0.72 -17.83 -6.08
N VAL A 70 1.81 -18.21 -6.75
CA VAL A 70 3.13 -17.62 -6.53
C VAL A 70 3.60 -16.92 -7.80
N GLU A 71 3.98 -15.65 -7.65
CA GLU A 71 4.62 -14.85 -8.69
C GLU A 71 6.00 -14.38 -8.20
N THR A 72 6.83 -13.91 -9.12
CA THR A 72 8.18 -13.39 -8.80
C THR A 72 8.21 -11.89 -9.02
N MET A 73 8.60 -11.15 -7.98
CA MET A 73 8.86 -9.71 -8.06
C MET A 73 10.07 -9.42 -8.95
N PRO A 74 10.11 -8.25 -9.61
CA PRO A 74 11.28 -7.80 -10.37
C PRO A 74 12.56 -7.66 -9.52
N THR A 75 12.43 -7.48 -8.20
CA THR A 75 13.56 -7.32 -7.29
C THR A 75 13.34 -8.10 -6.00
N ARG A 76 14.40 -8.78 -5.53
CA ARG A 76 14.45 -9.44 -4.21
C ARG A 76 14.37 -8.38 -3.12
N ARG A 77 13.62 -8.63 -2.06
CA ARG A 77 13.42 -7.62 -1.00
C ARG A 77 13.20 -8.27 0.35
N VAL A 78 13.96 -7.87 1.36
CA VAL A 78 13.70 -8.07 2.79
C VAL A 78 13.51 -6.71 3.47
N MET A 79 12.69 -6.63 4.52
CA MET A 79 12.34 -5.37 5.19
C MET A 79 11.62 -4.36 4.27
N GLY A 80 10.83 -4.85 3.31
CA GLY A 80 10.00 -3.98 2.48
C GLY A 80 8.79 -3.45 3.25
N ASP A 81 8.17 -2.39 2.75
CA ASP A 81 6.83 -1.97 3.15
C ASP A 81 5.87 -2.21 1.97
N MET A 82 4.65 -2.66 2.28
CA MET A 82 3.57 -2.83 1.31
C MET A 82 2.42 -1.89 1.67
N VAL A 83 2.21 -0.86 0.85
CA VAL A 83 1.24 0.22 1.12
C VAL A 83 0.09 0.16 0.12
N MET A 84 -1.15 0.13 0.63
CA MET A 84 -2.35 0.25 -0.21
C MET A 84 -2.48 1.68 -0.72
N LEU A 85 -2.56 1.84 -2.04
CA LEU A 85 -2.84 3.13 -2.68
C LEU A 85 -4.36 3.30 -2.88
N PRO A 86 -4.89 4.55 -2.94
CA PRO A 86 -6.32 4.80 -3.15
C PRO A 86 -6.90 4.11 -4.40
N THR A 87 -6.05 3.83 -5.39
CA THR A 87 -6.43 3.12 -6.62
C THR A 87 -6.70 1.62 -6.44
N GLY A 88 -6.40 1.03 -5.27
CA GLY A 88 -6.42 -0.42 -5.05
C GLY A 88 -5.13 -1.14 -5.44
N ARG A 89 -4.19 -0.45 -6.11
CA ARG A 89 -2.82 -0.94 -6.34
C ARG A 89 -2.00 -0.95 -5.04
N VAL A 90 -0.99 -1.81 -4.98
CA VAL A 90 -0.08 -1.93 -3.84
C VAL A 90 1.27 -1.34 -4.22
N LEU A 91 1.81 -0.44 -3.41
CA LEU A 91 3.20 0.00 -3.49
C LEU A 91 4.09 -0.91 -2.64
N ILE A 92 5.12 -1.49 -3.24
CA ILE A 92 6.19 -2.21 -2.56
C ILE A 92 7.43 -1.32 -2.57
N ILE A 93 7.88 -0.86 -1.39
CA ILE A 93 8.97 0.12 -1.22
C ILE A 93 9.89 -0.29 -0.06
N ASN A 94 11.02 0.40 0.12
CA ASN A 94 11.99 0.18 1.20
C ASN A 94 12.63 -1.23 1.23
N GLY A 95 13.60 -1.45 2.10
CA GLY A 95 14.26 -2.73 2.32
C GLY A 95 15.53 -2.94 1.50
N ALA A 96 16.02 -4.17 1.57
CA ALA A 96 17.35 -4.58 1.11
C ALA A 96 17.26 -5.86 0.27
N ALA A 97 18.22 -6.08 -0.63
CA ALA A 97 18.25 -7.22 -1.54
C ALA A 97 18.95 -8.45 -0.94
N SER A 98 19.65 -8.29 0.18
CA SER A 98 20.35 -9.37 0.89
C SER A 98 20.36 -9.16 2.41
N GLY A 99 20.55 -10.25 3.15
CA GLY A 99 20.59 -10.26 4.61
C GLY A 99 19.21 -10.46 5.25
N THR A 100 19.02 -9.91 6.44
CA THR A 100 17.80 -10.03 7.25
C THR A 100 17.42 -8.73 7.94
N ALA A 101 16.25 -8.70 8.57
CA ALA A 101 15.98 -7.75 9.64
C ALA A 101 16.92 -7.97 10.83
N GLY A 102 17.12 -6.91 11.62
CA GLY A 102 18.11 -6.85 12.68
C GLY A 102 19.16 -5.79 12.38
N TRP A 103 19.78 -5.27 13.43
CA TRP A 103 20.83 -4.27 13.30
C TRP A 103 22.04 -4.82 12.54
N GLU A 104 22.63 -4.01 11.66
CA GLU A 104 23.74 -4.37 10.75
C GLU A 104 23.46 -5.47 9.72
N PHE A 105 22.28 -6.09 9.74
CA PHE A 105 22.07 -7.39 9.07
C PHE A 105 21.49 -7.28 7.65
N GLY A 106 21.17 -6.08 7.17
CA GLY A 106 20.72 -5.83 5.80
C GLY A 106 21.83 -5.24 4.91
N LYS A 107 21.92 -5.69 3.66
CA LYS A 107 22.81 -5.14 2.63
C LYS A 107 22.06 -4.95 1.31
N ASP A 108 22.67 -4.17 0.42
CA ASP A 108 22.18 -3.89 -0.93
C ASP A 108 20.78 -3.23 -0.94
N PRO A 109 20.67 -1.95 -0.54
CA PRO A 109 19.39 -1.25 -0.47
C PRO A 109 18.63 -1.30 -1.79
N VAL A 110 17.34 -1.63 -1.73
CA VAL A 110 16.49 -1.68 -2.93
C VAL A 110 15.83 -0.33 -3.14
N LEU A 111 16.43 0.47 -4.01
CA LEU A 111 16.02 1.84 -4.28
C LEU A 111 14.80 1.97 -5.20
N THR A 112 14.52 0.95 -6.04
CA THR A 112 13.41 0.95 -6.98
C THR A 112 12.12 0.44 -6.31
N PRO A 113 11.07 1.27 -6.17
CA PRO A 113 9.76 0.80 -5.77
C PRO A 113 9.14 -0.07 -6.88
N VAL A 114 8.15 -0.89 -6.50
CA VAL A 114 7.37 -1.70 -7.44
C VAL A 114 5.89 -1.49 -7.16
N ILE A 115 5.11 -1.22 -8.20
CA ILE A 115 3.65 -1.24 -8.11
C ILE A 115 3.14 -2.63 -8.45
N TYR A 116 2.29 -3.19 -7.59
CA TYR A 116 1.54 -4.40 -7.85
C TYR A 116 0.07 -4.05 -8.15
N SER A 117 -0.42 -4.49 -9.31
CA SER A 117 -1.79 -4.29 -9.79
C SER A 117 -2.60 -5.60 -9.62
N PRO A 118 -3.46 -5.72 -8.60
CA PRO A 118 -4.12 -7.00 -8.27
C PRO A 118 -5.04 -7.54 -9.36
N ASP A 119 -5.65 -6.66 -10.14
CA ASP A 119 -6.62 -7.00 -11.19
C ASP A 119 -5.97 -7.26 -12.56
N SER A 120 -4.67 -6.98 -12.72
CA SER A 120 -3.93 -7.32 -13.94
C SER A 120 -3.75 -8.84 -14.07
N ALA A 121 -3.57 -9.31 -15.31
CA ALA A 121 -3.22 -10.69 -15.59
C ALA A 121 -1.92 -11.09 -14.88
N ALA A 122 -1.84 -12.36 -14.43
CA ALA A 122 -0.61 -12.90 -13.84
C ALA A 122 0.59 -12.70 -14.78
N GLY A 123 1.74 -12.32 -14.23
CA GLY A 123 2.93 -11.95 -15.02
C GLY A 123 2.96 -10.51 -15.54
N ALA A 124 1.83 -9.78 -15.51
CA ALA A 124 1.76 -8.36 -15.86
C ALA A 124 1.39 -7.47 -14.64
N ARG A 125 1.49 -8.02 -13.42
CA ARG A 125 1.06 -7.32 -12.20
C ARG A 125 2.10 -6.38 -11.63
N PHE A 126 3.38 -6.61 -11.91
CA PHE A 126 4.48 -5.85 -11.31
C PHE A 126 5.03 -4.82 -12.29
N GLU A 127 5.13 -3.59 -11.83
CA GLU A 127 5.66 -2.46 -12.60
C GLU A 127 6.76 -1.78 -11.78
N VAL A 128 7.99 -1.79 -12.29
CA VAL A 128 9.13 -1.12 -11.65
C VAL A 128 8.98 0.38 -11.79
N GLN A 129 9.21 1.12 -10.71
CA GLN A 129 9.08 2.57 -10.66
C GLN A 129 10.46 3.23 -10.61
N ASN A 130 10.49 4.56 -10.75
CA ASN A 130 11.72 5.33 -10.66
C ASN A 130 12.41 5.14 -9.29
N PRO A 131 13.75 5.01 -9.26
CA PRO A 131 14.49 4.77 -8.03
C PRO A 131 14.50 6.00 -7.12
N ALA A 132 14.49 5.76 -5.81
CA ALA A 132 14.88 6.74 -4.81
C ALA A 132 16.41 6.86 -4.73
N THR A 133 16.91 7.91 -4.07
CA THR A 133 18.35 8.09 -3.81
C THR A 133 18.76 7.66 -2.40
N THR A 134 17.80 7.63 -1.48
CA THR A 134 18.02 7.43 -0.05
C THR A 134 17.76 5.97 0.32
N PRO A 135 18.75 5.23 0.86
CA PRO A 135 18.56 3.89 1.40
C PRO A 135 17.57 3.89 2.58
N ARG A 136 16.49 3.11 2.48
CA ARG A 136 15.52 2.91 3.55
C ARG A 136 15.53 1.43 3.92
N ILE A 137 16.29 1.04 4.94
CA ILE A 137 16.50 -0.37 5.35
C ILE A 137 15.88 -0.64 6.74
N TYR A 138 16.53 -1.44 7.62
CA TYR A 138 15.96 -1.77 8.94
C TYR A 138 15.54 -0.52 9.73
N HIS A 139 14.33 -0.54 10.29
CA HIS A 139 13.64 0.61 10.89
C HIS A 139 13.23 1.75 9.92
N SER A 140 13.15 1.51 8.61
CA SER A 140 12.36 2.38 7.73
C SER A 140 10.86 2.15 7.92
N THR A 141 10.06 3.10 7.45
CA THR A 141 8.60 2.99 7.44
C THR A 141 8.01 3.72 6.23
N ALA A 142 6.83 3.28 5.79
CA ALA A 142 6.04 3.96 4.77
C ALA A 142 4.55 3.98 5.15
N ILE A 143 3.88 5.13 4.94
CA ILE A 143 2.44 5.31 5.18
C ILE A 143 1.77 6.14 4.08
N LEU A 144 0.53 5.81 3.74
CA LEU A 144 -0.27 6.59 2.80
C LEU A 144 -0.72 7.92 3.41
N LEU A 145 -0.57 9.01 2.66
CA LEU A 145 -1.10 10.33 2.99
C LEU A 145 -2.44 10.59 2.29
N ARG A 146 -3.22 11.49 2.88
CA ARG A 146 -4.53 11.93 2.35
C ARG A 146 -4.45 12.52 0.95
N ASP A 147 -3.32 13.11 0.56
CA ASP A 147 -3.12 13.66 -0.77
C ASP A 147 -2.68 12.62 -1.81
N GLY A 148 -2.66 11.34 -1.45
CA GLY A 148 -2.27 10.23 -2.34
C GLY A 148 -0.76 10.00 -2.42
N ARG A 149 0.08 10.81 -1.78
CA ARG A 149 1.51 10.49 -1.66
C ARG A 149 1.72 9.42 -0.59
N VAL A 150 2.90 8.80 -0.60
CA VAL A 150 3.34 7.90 0.47
C VAL A 150 4.50 8.56 1.19
N LEU A 151 4.33 8.82 2.48
CA LEU A 151 5.40 9.32 3.34
C LEU A 151 6.36 8.18 3.66
N VAL A 152 7.65 8.42 3.49
CA VAL A 152 8.73 7.45 3.72
C VAL A 152 9.72 8.06 4.70
N GLY A 153 10.15 7.29 5.70
CA GLY A 153 11.05 7.77 6.75
C GLY A 153 11.98 6.68 7.29
N GLY A 154 12.94 7.09 8.13
CA GLY A 154 13.99 6.21 8.66
C GLY A 154 15.19 6.08 7.71
N SER A 155 16.10 5.13 7.81
CA SER A 155 16.19 4.01 8.72
C SER A 155 17.14 4.27 9.88
N ASN A 156 17.02 3.47 10.93
CA ASN A 156 18.06 3.32 11.94
C ASN A 156 18.51 1.86 11.99
N PRO A 157 19.48 1.43 11.15
CA PRO A 157 19.95 0.06 11.12
C PRO A 157 20.89 -0.30 12.28
N HIS A 158 21.02 0.57 13.29
CA HIS A 158 21.96 0.47 14.40
C HIS A 158 21.25 0.39 15.76
N VAL A 159 21.94 -0.18 16.75
CA VAL A 159 21.44 -0.26 18.15
C VAL A 159 21.19 1.14 18.75
N SER A 160 22.04 2.10 18.40
CA SER A 160 21.96 3.51 18.78
C SER A 160 21.92 4.40 17.54
N TYR A 161 21.79 5.72 17.69
CA TYR A 161 21.94 6.62 16.56
C TYR A 161 23.42 6.79 16.18
N VAL A 162 23.76 6.42 14.95
CA VAL A 162 25.11 6.49 14.40
C VAL A 162 25.07 7.20 13.05
N PHE A 163 25.61 8.42 13.00
CA PHE A 163 25.48 9.31 11.83
C PHE A 163 26.72 9.32 10.91
N SER A 164 27.83 8.71 11.31
CA SER A 164 29.08 8.72 10.54
C SER A 164 29.91 7.46 10.80
N GLY A 165 30.86 7.16 9.91
CA GLY A 165 31.76 6.01 10.06
C GLY A 165 31.11 4.64 9.83
N VAL A 166 29.91 4.61 9.25
CA VAL A 166 29.12 3.39 8.99
C VAL A 166 28.59 3.41 7.56
N GLN A 167 28.30 2.24 7.00
CA GLN A 167 27.83 2.10 5.62
C GLN A 167 26.45 2.74 5.40
N TYR A 168 25.55 2.60 6.38
CA TYR A 168 24.18 3.11 6.31
C TYR A 168 23.86 3.93 7.56
N PRO A 169 24.23 5.21 7.61
CA PRO A 169 23.97 6.06 8.78
C PRO A 169 22.49 6.09 9.18
N THR A 170 22.23 6.37 10.46
CA THR A 170 20.89 6.74 10.92
C THR A 170 20.37 7.93 10.10
N ASP A 171 19.20 7.75 9.51
CA ASP A 171 18.52 8.77 8.72
C ASP A 171 17.20 9.16 9.39
N LEU A 172 17.08 10.45 9.73
CA LEU A 172 15.90 11.05 10.37
C LEU A 172 15.06 11.88 9.38
N SER A 173 15.43 11.89 8.10
CA SER A 173 14.73 12.58 7.04
C SER A 173 13.40 11.91 6.70
N LEU A 174 12.51 12.71 6.09
CA LEU A 174 11.29 12.24 5.47
C LEU A 174 11.31 12.58 3.98
N GLU A 175 10.89 11.64 3.16
CA GLU A 175 10.63 11.83 1.74
C GLU A 175 9.17 11.47 1.45
N ALA A 176 8.63 11.96 0.34
CA ALA A 176 7.32 11.56 -0.12
C ALA A 176 7.43 10.94 -1.51
N TYR A 177 7.12 9.64 -1.61
CA TYR A 177 6.92 8.99 -2.90
C TYR A 177 5.63 9.54 -3.53
N SER A 178 5.74 10.00 -4.78
CA SER A 178 4.61 10.53 -5.56
C SER A 178 4.26 9.53 -6.66
N PRO A 179 3.18 8.75 -6.51
CA PRO A 179 2.77 7.79 -7.53
C PRO A 179 2.38 8.48 -8.85
N GLU A 180 2.50 7.74 -9.96
CA GLU A 180 2.24 8.24 -11.32
C GLU A 180 0.92 9.01 -11.47
N TYR A 181 -0.14 8.59 -10.77
CA TYR A 181 -1.45 9.25 -10.79
C TYR A 181 -1.45 10.69 -10.25
N LEU A 182 -0.36 11.15 -9.63
CA LEU A 182 -0.16 12.54 -9.20
C LEU A 182 0.64 13.38 -10.20
N SER A 183 1.08 12.81 -11.33
CA SER A 183 1.77 13.54 -12.39
C SER A 183 0.95 14.74 -12.86
N SER A 184 1.65 15.82 -13.25
CA SER A 184 1.03 17.03 -13.79
C SER A 184 0.19 16.77 -15.04
N SER A 185 0.52 15.73 -15.82
CA SER A 185 -0.26 15.26 -16.96
C SER A 185 -1.68 14.82 -16.58
N TYR A 186 -1.89 14.41 -15.33
CA TYR A 186 -3.20 13.95 -14.81
C TYR A 186 -3.98 15.02 -14.05
N SER A 187 -3.46 16.23 -13.94
CA SER A 187 -4.07 17.33 -13.15
C SER A 187 -5.51 17.66 -13.57
N ASN A 188 -5.83 17.59 -14.86
CA ASN A 188 -7.19 17.83 -15.37
C ASN A 188 -8.19 16.72 -15.00
N PHE A 189 -7.70 15.52 -14.68
CA PHE A 189 -8.52 14.35 -14.39
C PHE A 189 -8.61 14.09 -12.88
N ARG A 190 -7.85 14.81 -12.06
CA ARG A 190 -7.81 14.61 -10.62
C ARG A 190 -9.06 15.21 -9.94
N PRO A 191 -9.91 14.39 -9.30
CA PRO A 191 -11.10 14.91 -8.65
C PRO A 191 -10.76 15.70 -7.38
N LYS A 192 -11.59 16.67 -7.03
CA LYS A 192 -11.56 17.38 -5.74
C LYS A 192 -12.92 17.26 -5.06
N ILE A 193 -12.98 16.50 -3.96
CA ILE A 193 -14.17 16.39 -3.13
C ILE A 193 -14.47 17.77 -2.51
N ILE A 194 -15.69 18.24 -2.67
CA ILE A 194 -16.19 19.52 -2.13
C ILE A 194 -17.24 19.33 -1.03
N ALA A 195 -17.91 18.16 -0.97
CA ALA A 195 -18.80 17.79 0.11
C ALA A 195 -18.88 16.25 0.28
N PRO A 196 -19.13 15.74 1.50
CA PRO A 196 -19.20 16.47 2.76
C PRO A 196 -17.83 16.98 3.19
N ALA A 197 -17.80 17.87 4.18
CA ALA A 197 -16.55 18.23 4.84
C ALA A 197 -15.92 17.00 5.52
N SER A 198 -14.60 17.03 5.69
CA SER A 198 -13.89 16.01 6.46
C SER A 198 -14.47 15.91 7.88
N SER A 199 -14.43 14.71 8.45
CA SER A 199 -14.99 14.34 9.77
C SER A 199 -16.50 14.12 9.82
N SER A 200 -17.14 13.80 8.69
CA SER A 200 -18.52 13.30 8.67
C SER A 200 -18.60 11.85 9.17
N SER A 201 -19.69 11.49 9.86
CA SER A 201 -19.98 10.09 10.18
C SER A 201 -20.81 9.41 9.09
N VAL A 202 -20.49 8.14 8.81
CA VAL A 202 -21.24 7.29 7.89
C VAL A 202 -21.69 6.03 8.61
N GLY A 203 -22.99 5.72 8.51
CA GLY A 203 -23.59 4.55 9.12
C GLY A 203 -23.34 3.28 8.30
N TYR A 204 -23.10 2.13 8.93
CA TYR A 204 -22.97 0.85 8.21
C TYR A 204 -24.17 0.56 7.29
N GLY A 205 -23.88 0.12 6.08
CA GLY A 205 -24.88 -0.18 5.03
C GLY A 205 -25.70 1.03 4.56
N LYS A 206 -25.42 2.24 5.04
CA LYS A 206 -26.10 3.46 4.60
C LYS A 206 -25.40 4.05 3.39
N GLN A 207 -26.20 4.68 2.53
CA GLN A 207 -25.69 5.48 1.44
C GLN A 207 -25.23 6.85 1.94
N PHE A 208 -24.18 7.36 1.34
CA PHE A 208 -23.72 8.73 1.49
C PHE A 208 -23.33 9.29 0.13
N THR A 209 -23.44 10.60 -0.04
CA THR A 209 -23.14 11.28 -1.30
C THR A 209 -21.84 12.06 -1.18
N LEU A 210 -20.96 11.89 -2.15
CA LEU A 210 -19.79 12.74 -2.35
C LEU A 210 -20.06 13.67 -3.52
N GLN A 211 -19.90 14.97 -3.31
CA GLN A 211 -19.83 15.94 -4.39
C GLN A 211 -18.38 16.24 -4.67
N PHE A 212 -18.00 16.27 -5.95
CA PHE A 212 -16.63 16.55 -6.35
C PHE A 212 -16.59 17.37 -7.63
N THR A 213 -15.46 18.04 -7.85
CA THR A 213 -15.16 18.74 -9.10
C THR A 213 -14.04 18.04 -9.85
N VAL A 214 -14.13 17.99 -11.18
CA VAL A 214 -13.06 17.50 -12.06
C VAL A 214 -13.21 18.14 -13.44
N ARG A 215 -12.10 18.47 -14.13
CA ARG A 215 -12.19 19.11 -15.45
C ARG A 215 -12.62 18.13 -16.54
N SER A 216 -12.22 16.86 -16.43
CA SER A 216 -12.59 15.82 -17.37
C SER A 216 -12.69 14.45 -16.70
N LEU A 217 -13.74 13.70 -17.02
CA LEU A 217 -13.88 12.29 -16.67
C LEU A 217 -13.27 11.40 -17.76
N VAL A 218 -12.58 10.34 -17.35
CA VAL A 218 -12.08 9.32 -18.27
C VAL A 218 -13.12 8.20 -18.38
N GLY A 219 -13.79 8.08 -19.53
CA GLY A 219 -14.72 6.98 -19.81
C GLY A 219 -15.91 6.86 -18.84
N ARG A 220 -16.22 7.92 -18.07
CA ARG A 220 -17.18 7.91 -16.94
C ARG A 220 -16.89 6.84 -15.88
N THR A 221 -15.66 6.34 -15.78
CA THR A 221 -15.25 5.37 -14.77
C THR A 221 -14.89 6.07 -13.47
N VAL A 222 -15.88 6.25 -12.60
CA VAL A 222 -15.71 6.80 -11.26
C VAL A 222 -15.97 5.72 -10.22
N SER A 223 -15.03 5.54 -9.29
CA SER A 223 -15.20 4.67 -8.13
C SER A 223 -14.94 5.43 -6.83
N VAL A 224 -15.46 4.88 -5.74
CA VAL A 224 -15.20 5.39 -4.39
C VAL A 224 -14.45 4.33 -3.60
N THR A 225 -13.31 4.72 -3.03
CA THR A 225 -12.48 3.85 -2.19
C THR A 225 -12.34 4.44 -0.80
N MET A 226 -12.26 3.56 0.20
CA MET A 226 -12.13 3.92 1.60
C MET A 226 -10.92 3.20 2.20
N VAL A 227 -9.97 3.94 2.75
CA VAL A 227 -8.69 3.42 3.26
C VAL A 227 -8.60 3.64 4.76
N ALA A 228 -8.35 2.58 5.54
CA ALA A 228 -7.94 2.74 6.92
C ALA A 228 -6.43 3.02 6.95
N PRO A 229 -5.99 4.11 7.60
CA PRO A 229 -4.57 4.38 7.76
C PRO A 229 -3.92 3.28 8.62
N SER A 230 -2.66 2.99 8.31
CA SER A 230 -1.87 2.03 9.07
C SER A 230 -1.10 2.70 10.20
N PHE A 231 -0.79 1.91 11.22
CA PHE A 231 0.40 2.13 12.03
C PHE A 231 1.48 1.21 11.47
N THR A 232 2.60 1.76 10.97
CA THR A 232 3.63 0.96 10.29
C THR A 232 4.95 1.00 11.04
N THR A 233 5.46 -0.17 11.40
CA THR A 233 6.82 -0.35 11.94
C THR A 233 7.37 -1.73 11.57
N HIS A 234 8.68 -1.86 11.38
CA HIS A 234 9.34 -3.14 11.11
C HIS A 234 8.68 -3.94 9.96
N SER A 235 8.31 -3.26 8.87
CA SER A 235 7.64 -3.86 7.71
C SER A 235 6.23 -4.42 7.98
N VAL A 236 5.64 -4.09 9.13
CA VAL A 236 4.29 -4.47 9.52
C VAL A 236 3.41 -3.24 9.51
N SER A 237 2.41 -3.21 8.63
CA SER A 237 1.39 -2.15 8.55
C SER A 237 0.10 -2.60 9.22
N MET A 238 0.03 -2.43 10.54
CA MET A 238 -1.16 -2.78 11.32
C MET A 238 -2.36 -1.92 10.89
N ASN A 239 -3.56 -2.51 10.92
CA ASN A 239 -4.85 -1.88 10.59
C ASN A 239 -5.08 -1.48 9.11
N GLN A 240 -4.05 -1.52 8.25
CA GLN A 240 -4.18 -1.19 6.83
C GLN A 240 -5.28 -2.01 6.15
N ARG A 241 -6.23 -1.34 5.51
CA ARG A 241 -7.21 -1.97 4.61
C ARG A 241 -7.70 -0.96 3.59
N LEU A 242 -8.08 -1.45 2.41
CA LEU A 242 -8.77 -0.67 1.40
C LEU A 242 -10.07 -1.36 1.02
N LEU A 243 -11.15 -0.60 1.03
CA LEU A 243 -12.48 -1.01 0.60
C LEU A 243 -12.81 -0.30 -0.71
N VAL A 244 -13.25 -1.04 -1.70
CA VAL A 244 -13.87 -0.49 -2.92
C VAL A 244 -15.38 -0.53 -2.71
N LEU A 245 -15.99 0.65 -2.56
CA LEU A 245 -17.40 0.77 -2.23
C LEU A 245 -18.27 0.59 -3.47
N ASP A 246 -19.47 0.06 -3.26
CA ASP A 246 -20.50 0.10 -4.28
C ASP A 246 -20.91 1.55 -4.46
N SER A 247 -20.85 2.03 -5.70
CA SER A 247 -21.00 3.46 -5.99
C SER A 247 -21.56 3.71 -7.39
N SER A 248 -22.27 4.81 -7.54
CA SER A 248 -22.93 5.19 -8.79
C SER A 248 -22.91 6.70 -8.96
N LEU A 249 -22.50 7.15 -10.14
CA LEU A 249 -22.56 8.55 -10.53
C LEU A 249 -24.03 8.93 -10.74
N ILE A 250 -24.53 9.92 -9.99
CA ILE A 250 -25.96 10.31 -10.02
C ILE A 250 -26.20 11.63 -10.75
N ASN A 251 -25.18 12.48 -10.89
CA ASN A 251 -25.26 13.73 -11.65
C ASN A 251 -24.04 13.88 -12.57
N ASP A 252 -24.29 13.92 -13.88
CA ASP A 252 -23.35 14.33 -14.94
C ASP A 252 -23.93 15.57 -15.64
N PRO A 253 -23.79 16.77 -15.05
CA PRO A 253 -24.35 17.96 -15.65
C PRO A 253 -23.58 18.30 -16.92
N LYS A 254 -24.30 18.35 -18.06
CA LYS A 254 -23.74 18.61 -19.39
C LYS A 254 -22.87 19.87 -19.50
N ASN A 255 -23.01 20.82 -18.57
CA ASN A 255 -22.30 22.11 -18.54
C ASN A 255 -21.72 22.45 -17.15
N SER A 256 -21.41 21.47 -16.30
CA SER A 256 -20.75 21.75 -15.01
C SER A 256 -19.66 20.73 -14.73
N SER A 257 -18.55 21.21 -14.15
CA SER A 257 -17.46 20.38 -13.66
C SER A 257 -17.73 19.76 -12.29
N THR A 258 -18.96 19.93 -11.76
CA THR A 258 -19.39 19.38 -10.47
C THR A 258 -20.22 18.14 -10.66
N TYR A 259 -19.82 17.06 -10.00
CA TYR A 259 -20.42 15.75 -10.08
C TYR A 259 -20.84 15.27 -8.70
N SER A 260 -21.81 14.35 -8.67
CA SER A 260 -22.21 13.65 -7.46
C SER A 260 -22.10 12.15 -7.66
N VAL A 261 -21.46 11.48 -6.72
CA VAL A 261 -21.41 10.02 -6.63
C VAL A 261 -22.05 9.59 -5.31
N VAL A 262 -22.99 8.65 -5.38
CA VAL A 262 -23.53 7.98 -4.20
C VAL A 262 -22.69 6.74 -3.96
N ALA A 263 -22.29 6.51 -2.72
CA ALA A 263 -21.60 5.30 -2.31
C ALA A 263 -22.29 4.67 -1.10
N THR A 264 -22.25 3.34 -1.01
CA THR A 264 -22.77 2.59 0.13
C THR A 264 -21.63 2.29 1.10
N ALA A 265 -21.78 2.70 2.36
CA ALA A 265 -20.84 2.38 3.41
C ALA A 265 -20.76 0.86 3.64
N PRO A 266 -19.63 0.33 4.17
CA PRO A 266 -19.47 -1.10 4.44
C PRO A 266 -20.65 -1.67 5.23
N ALA A 267 -21.01 -2.93 4.98
CA ALA A 267 -22.21 -3.53 5.56
C ALA A 267 -22.12 -3.73 7.09
N SER A 268 -20.91 -3.90 7.64
CA SER A 268 -20.69 -4.12 9.07
C SER A 268 -19.24 -3.87 9.49
N GLY A 269 -19.04 -3.82 10.81
CA GLY A 269 -17.73 -3.73 11.46
C GLY A 269 -16.78 -4.90 11.16
N ASN A 270 -17.28 -6.03 10.64
CA ASN A 270 -16.42 -7.16 10.26
C ASN A 270 -15.55 -6.82 9.04
N TYR A 271 -16.07 -6.02 8.11
CA TYR A 271 -15.35 -5.56 6.92
C TYR A 271 -14.55 -4.29 7.22
N ALA A 272 -15.17 -3.37 7.96
CA ALA A 272 -14.60 -2.08 8.30
C ALA A 272 -14.88 -1.78 9.78
N PRO A 273 -14.02 -2.20 10.72
CA PRO A 273 -14.14 -1.84 12.12
C PRO A 273 -14.32 -0.34 12.29
N SER A 274 -15.11 0.04 13.30
CA SER A 274 -15.42 1.45 13.54
C SER A 274 -14.14 2.26 13.75
N GLY A 275 -14.10 3.45 13.15
CA GLY A 275 -12.95 4.32 13.20
C GLY A 275 -12.88 5.26 12.00
N TYR A 276 -11.73 5.93 11.89
CA TYR A 276 -11.48 6.91 10.83
C TYR A 276 -10.90 6.26 9.57
N TYR A 277 -11.52 6.60 8.44
CA TYR A 277 -11.08 6.18 7.12
C TYR A 277 -10.91 7.39 6.21
N MET A 278 -9.95 7.32 5.30
CA MET A 278 -9.81 8.27 4.20
C MET A 278 -10.65 7.79 3.03
N VAL A 279 -11.64 8.58 2.61
CA VAL A 279 -12.46 8.33 1.43
C VAL A 279 -11.92 9.13 0.25
N PHE A 280 -11.80 8.45 -0.90
CA PHE A 280 -11.32 9.01 -2.15
C PHE A 280 -12.35 8.79 -3.25
N VAL A 281 -12.47 9.77 -4.15
CA VAL A 281 -13.10 9.58 -5.48
C VAL A 281 -11.98 9.30 -6.47
N VAL A 282 -12.09 8.22 -7.24
CA VAL A 282 -11.08 7.78 -8.20
C VAL A 282 -11.66 7.85 -9.61
N ASN A 283 -11.07 8.68 -10.47
CA ASN A 283 -11.42 8.82 -11.88
C ASN A 283 -10.44 7.98 -12.72
N ALA A 284 -10.86 6.79 -13.15
CA ALA A 284 -10.05 5.84 -13.93
C ALA A 284 -8.59 5.70 -13.45
N GLY A 285 -8.39 5.47 -12.14
CA GLY A 285 -7.07 5.32 -11.52
C GLY A 285 -6.43 6.62 -11.01
N ILE A 286 -7.12 7.76 -11.09
CA ILE A 286 -6.62 9.06 -10.63
C ILE A 286 -7.41 9.50 -9.38
N PRO A 287 -6.83 9.39 -8.17
CA PRO A 287 -7.55 9.65 -6.93
C PRO A 287 -7.58 11.13 -6.55
N SER A 288 -8.66 11.52 -5.88
CA SER A 288 -8.78 12.83 -5.24
C SER A 288 -7.78 13.02 -4.10
N VAL A 289 -7.76 14.22 -3.52
CA VAL A 289 -7.37 14.31 -2.11
C VAL A 289 -8.48 13.66 -1.29
N GLY A 290 -8.10 12.79 -0.35
CA GLY A 290 -9.05 12.09 0.51
C GLY A 290 -9.73 13.02 1.51
N VAL A 291 -10.88 12.60 2.02
CA VAL A 291 -11.56 13.22 3.17
C VAL A 291 -11.70 12.20 4.28
N TRP A 292 -11.56 12.62 5.54
CA TRP A 292 -11.76 11.71 6.65
C TRP A 292 -13.26 11.51 6.88
N VAL A 293 -13.65 10.27 7.13
CA VAL A 293 -14.99 9.92 7.62
C VAL A 293 -14.87 8.97 8.79
N HIS A 294 -15.81 9.05 9.73
CA HIS A 294 -15.93 8.09 10.83
C HIS A 294 -16.99 7.03 10.47
N VAL A 295 -16.61 5.76 10.45
CA VAL A 295 -17.54 4.65 10.15
C VAL A 295 -18.11 4.10 11.46
N GLN A 296 -19.44 3.96 11.56
CA GLN A 296 -20.14 3.53 12.77
C GLN A 296 -21.49 2.86 12.50
#